data_AF-A0A9W4NNS1-F1
#
_entry.id   AF-A0A9W4NNS1-F1
#
_cell.length_a   1.000
_cell.length_b   1.000
_cell.length_c   1.000
_cell.angle_alpha   90.00
_cell.angle_beta   90.00
_cell.angle_gamma   90.00
#
_symmetry.space_group_name_H-M   'P 1'
#
loop_
_entity.id
_entity.type
_entity.pdbx_description
1 polymer ?
#
loop_
_entity_poly.entity_id
_entity_poly.type
_entity_poly.pdbx_seq_one_letter_code
_entity_poly.pdbx_strand_id
1 'polypeptide(L)'
;MSSTTEFSSCQFSISDPLLNVQYSAPGFCLPHPNVVNQLCQDQSNLIFCHGVTIVKISPEVVVKFGAHVNIIEAKTMIHVAQNTRVPVPKLFAYYTYGPIDRDVGDYGSLYDTYIFMSLIAGETLHTAWDSLGVSAKSHISGQIASYIQEIRDIGNDGYIGSVDHGPVTDRSLATSLDKGTKPRPWEWNTQGSLALD
;
A
#
# COMPACT_ATOMS: atom_id res chain seq x y z
N MET A 1 36.13 1.84 44.97
CA MET A 1 34.83 1.18 44.74
C MET A 1 34.23 1.84 43.51
N SER A 2 34.50 1.28 42.34
CA SER A 2 34.00 1.79 41.06
C SER A 2 32.95 0.81 40.59
N SER A 3 31.68 1.18 40.72
CA SER A 3 30.56 0.38 40.26
C SER A 3 30.35 0.66 38.78
N THR A 4 30.74 -0.30 37.93
CA THR A 4 30.42 -0.32 36.51
C THR A 4 28.98 -0.78 36.34
N THR A 5 28.11 0.11 35.86
CA THR A 5 26.73 -0.23 35.50
C THR A 5 26.76 -0.93 34.15
N GLU A 6 26.59 -2.25 34.14
CA GLU A 6 26.32 -3.01 32.92
C GLU A 6 24.92 -2.65 32.41
N PHE A 7 24.85 -2.04 31.23
CA PHE A 7 23.61 -1.98 30.47
C PHE A 7 23.32 -3.38 29.93
N SER A 8 22.43 -4.09 30.62
CA SER A 8 21.85 -5.33 30.12
C SER A 8 21.12 -5.05 28.81
N SER A 9 21.69 -5.56 27.71
CA SER A 9 21.04 -5.57 26.41
C SER A 9 19.80 -6.46 26.49
N CYS A 10 18.62 -5.85 26.54
CA CYS A 10 17.36 -6.55 26.37
C CYS A 10 17.33 -7.11 24.95
N GLN A 11 17.74 -8.37 24.78
CA GLN A 11 17.44 -9.13 23.58
C GLN A 11 15.91 -9.29 23.52
N PHE A 12 15.26 -8.45 22.72
CA PHE A 12 13.90 -8.73 22.29
C PHE A 12 13.94 -10.05 21.54
N SER A 13 13.35 -11.10 22.12
CA SER A 13 13.07 -12.33 21.40
C SER A 13 12.08 -11.96 20.29
N ILE A 14 12.57 -11.71 19.08
CA ILE A 14 11.72 -11.41 17.92
C ILE A 14 10.93 -12.69 17.65
N SER A 15 9.63 -12.65 17.95
CA SER A 15 8.68 -13.68 17.56
C SER A 15 8.73 -13.89 16.06
N ASP A 16 8.53 -15.13 15.59
CA ASP A 16 8.45 -15.43 14.16
C ASP A 16 7.52 -14.43 13.45
N PRO A 17 7.89 -13.93 12.25
CA PRO A 17 7.07 -12.96 11.54
C PRO A 17 5.65 -13.51 11.30
N LEU A 18 4.64 -12.72 11.66
CA LEU A 18 3.24 -13.08 11.52
C LEU A 18 2.67 -12.51 10.23
N LEU A 19 1.90 -13.35 9.52
CA LEU A 19 1.07 -12.93 8.40
C LEU A 19 -0.30 -12.49 8.92
N ASN A 20 -0.61 -11.19 8.82
CA ASN A 20 -1.90 -10.63 9.22
C ASN A 20 -2.74 -10.25 7.99
N VAL A 21 -3.63 -11.16 7.59
CA VAL A 21 -4.50 -10.99 6.42
C VAL A 21 -5.67 -10.07 6.76
N GLN A 22 -5.78 -8.96 6.04
CA GLN A 22 -6.89 -8.01 6.22
C GLN A 22 -8.01 -8.22 5.21
N TYR A 23 -7.68 -8.68 4.00
CA TYR A 23 -8.64 -9.00 2.97
C TYR A 23 -8.11 -10.07 2.03
N SER A 24 -8.99 -10.97 1.61
CA SER A 24 -8.76 -11.88 0.49
C SER A 24 -10.07 -12.14 -0.24
N ALA A 25 -10.05 -12.01 -1.56
CA ALA A 25 -11.17 -12.33 -2.41
C ALA A 25 -11.46 -13.84 -2.37
N PRO A 26 -12.74 -14.25 -2.47
CA PRO A 26 -13.09 -15.67 -2.53
C PRO A 26 -12.36 -16.40 -3.66
N GLY A 27 -11.74 -17.54 -3.34
CA GLY A 27 -11.00 -18.35 -4.30
C GLY A 27 -9.62 -17.83 -4.70
N PHE A 28 -9.17 -16.69 -4.17
CA PHE A 28 -7.82 -16.20 -4.40
C PHE A 28 -6.81 -17.01 -3.56
N CYS A 29 -5.87 -17.68 -4.23
CA CYS A 29 -4.78 -18.40 -3.56
C CYS A 29 -3.70 -17.40 -3.12
N LEU A 30 -3.80 -16.96 -1.87
CA LEU A 30 -2.92 -15.93 -1.31
C LEU A 30 -1.46 -16.40 -1.21
N PRO A 31 -0.52 -15.79 -1.97
CA PRO A 31 0.90 -16.16 -1.88
C PRO A 31 1.52 -15.72 -0.55
N HIS A 32 2.28 -16.60 0.08
CA HIS A 32 3.11 -16.25 1.25
C HIS A 32 4.31 -15.36 0.81
N PRO A 33 4.83 -14.45 1.66
CA PRO A 33 6.01 -13.64 1.37
C PRO A 33 7.20 -14.40 0.77
N ASN A 34 7.47 -15.61 1.25
CA ASN A 34 8.55 -16.46 0.70
C ASN A 34 8.37 -16.78 -0.80
N VAL A 35 7.13 -17.03 -1.24
CA VAL A 35 6.81 -17.28 -2.65
C VAL A 35 7.00 -16.00 -3.46
N VAL A 36 6.53 -14.86 -2.94
CA VAL A 36 6.73 -13.55 -3.58
C VAL A 36 8.23 -13.25 -3.73
N ASN A 37 9.02 -13.48 -2.68
CA ASN A 37 10.46 -13.26 -2.69
C ASN A 37 11.20 -14.15 -3.70
N GLN A 38 10.72 -15.38 -3.93
CA GLN A 38 11.25 -16.24 -4.99
C GLN A 38 10.93 -15.67 -6.38
N LEU A 39 9.71 -15.18 -6.60
CA LEU A 39 9.32 -14.55 -7.87
C LEU A 39 10.14 -13.30 -8.17
N CYS A 40 10.55 -12.54 -7.14
CA CYS A 40 11.44 -11.38 -7.28
C CYS A 40 12.82 -11.72 -7.85
N GLN A 41 13.29 -12.96 -7.71
CA GLN A 41 14.61 -13.37 -8.20
C GLN A 41 14.63 -13.47 -9.73
N ASP A 42 13.46 -13.67 -10.34
CA ASP A 42 13.30 -13.68 -11.79
C ASP A 42 13.00 -12.27 -12.32
N GLN A 43 13.96 -11.71 -13.04
CA GLN A 43 13.86 -10.37 -13.63
C GLN A 43 12.68 -10.22 -14.60
N SER A 44 12.17 -11.30 -15.19
CA SER A 44 11.01 -11.24 -16.09
C SER A 44 9.70 -10.96 -15.35
N ASN A 45 9.65 -11.22 -14.04
CA ASN A 45 8.50 -10.91 -13.20
C ASN A 45 8.60 -9.53 -12.53
N LEU A 46 9.78 -8.91 -12.51
CA LEU A 46 10.00 -7.63 -11.86
C LEU A 46 9.49 -6.48 -12.74
N ILE A 47 8.47 -5.77 -12.27
CA ILE A 47 7.88 -4.62 -12.98
C ILE A 47 8.53 -3.31 -12.51
N PHE A 48 8.79 -3.19 -11.20
CA PHE A 48 9.32 -1.97 -10.61
C PHE A 48 10.07 -2.26 -9.32
N CYS A 49 11.19 -1.58 -9.09
CA CYS A 49 11.99 -1.72 -7.86
C CYS A 49 12.73 -0.42 -7.51
N HIS A 50 12.00 0.59 -7.02
CA HIS A 50 12.59 1.82 -6.48
C HIS A 50 11.79 2.28 -5.25
N GLY A 51 12.21 1.82 -4.05
CA GLY A 51 11.57 2.11 -2.77
C GLY A 51 10.32 1.27 -2.46
N VAL A 52 9.60 0.80 -3.48
CA VAL A 52 8.61 -0.26 -3.42
C VAL A 52 8.92 -1.29 -4.50
N THR A 53 8.51 -2.54 -4.28
CA THR A 53 8.69 -3.62 -5.24
C THR A 53 7.35 -4.03 -5.82
N ILE A 54 7.27 -4.09 -7.15
CA ILE A 54 6.09 -4.60 -7.87
C ILE A 54 6.52 -5.81 -8.71
N VAL A 55 5.89 -6.94 -8.44
CA VAL A 55 6.22 -8.22 -9.07
C VAL A 55 4.97 -8.87 -9.65
N LYS A 56 5.12 -9.47 -10.81
CA LYS A 56 4.10 -10.23 -11.51
C LYS A 56 3.94 -11.61 -10.86
N ILE A 57 2.71 -11.93 -10.44
CA ILE A 57 2.32 -13.24 -9.91
C ILE A 57 1.78 -14.15 -11.02
N SER A 58 1.03 -13.55 -11.96
CA SER A 58 0.48 -14.22 -13.13
C SER A 58 0.28 -13.20 -14.27
N PRO A 59 -0.15 -13.60 -15.48
CA PRO A 59 -0.44 -12.67 -16.57
C PRO A 59 -1.32 -11.47 -16.20
N GLU A 60 -2.23 -11.64 -15.24
CA GLU A 60 -3.24 -10.65 -14.86
C GLU A 60 -3.10 -10.15 -13.41
N VAL A 61 -2.14 -10.64 -12.64
CA VAL A 61 -2.00 -10.33 -11.21
C VAL A 61 -0.60 -9.86 -10.88
N VAL A 62 -0.52 -8.77 -10.13
CA VAL A 62 0.71 -8.26 -9.53
C VAL A 62 0.57 -8.16 -8.02
N VAL A 63 1.71 -8.16 -7.35
CA VAL A 63 1.83 -7.75 -5.96
C VAL A 63 2.70 -6.51 -5.87
N LYS A 64 2.22 -5.48 -5.18
CA LYS A 64 3.02 -4.36 -4.70
C LYS A 64 3.32 -4.61 -3.23
N PHE A 65 4.60 -4.55 -2.84
CA PHE A 65 4.97 -4.78 -1.45
C PHE A 65 6.20 -4.01 -0.99
N GLY A 66 6.37 -3.96 0.33
CA GLY A 66 7.54 -3.42 1.02
C GLY A 66 7.17 -2.57 2.24
N ALA A 67 8.22 -2.10 2.94
CA ALA A 67 8.11 -1.36 4.20
C ALA A 67 7.41 0.00 4.05
N HIS A 68 7.44 0.56 2.85
CA HIS A 68 6.85 1.85 2.51
C HIS A 68 5.48 1.75 1.83
N VAL A 69 4.94 0.53 1.68
CA VAL A 69 3.59 0.31 1.18
C VAL A 69 2.61 0.41 2.35
N ASN A 70 1.54 1.17 2.18
CA ASN A 70 0.53 1.39 3.22
C ASN A 70 -0.79 0.71 2.83
N ILE A 71 -1.45 0.07 3.80
CA ILE A 71 -2.78 -0.54 3.63
C ILE A 71 -3.82 0.49 3.17
N ILE A 72 -3.66 1.76 3.51
CA ILE A 72 -4.52 2.85 3.04
C ILE A 72 -4.60 2.88 1.51
N GLU A 73 -3.55 2.49 0.78
CA GLU A 73 -3.59 2.36 -0.68
C GLU A 73 -4.67 1.36 -1.15
N ALA A 74 -4.74 0.18 -0.52
CA ALA A 74 -5.76 -0.82 -0.82
C ALA A 74 -7.17 -0.33 -0.46
N LYS A 75 -7.34 0.27 0.72
CA LYS A 75 -8.62 0.85 1.15
C LYS A 75 -9.09 1.96 0.23
N THR A 76 -8.17 2.80 -0.25
CA THR A 76 -8.45 3.91 -1.16
C THR A 76 -8.89 3.40 -2.52
N MET A 77 -8.24 2.35 -3.07
CA MET A 77 -8.69 1.71 -4.30
C MET A 77 -10.12 1.16 -4.18
N ILE A 78 -10.45 0.49 -3.07
CA ILE A 78 -11.83 0.01 -2.82
C ILE A 78 -12.80 1.21 -2.80
N HIS A 79 -12.47 2.26 -2.06
CA HIS A 79 -13.32 3.43 -1.91
C HIS A 79 -13.57 4.14 -3.25
N VAL A 80 -12.53 4.35 -4.06
CA VAL A 80 -12.66 4.97 -5.39
C VAL A 80 -13.49 4.08 -6.32
N ALA A 81 -13.26 2.77 -6.32
CA ALA A 81 -14.00 1.82 -7.17
C ALA A 81 -15.51 1.77 -6.83
N GLN A 82 -15.87 1.96 -5.55
CA GLN A 82 -17.26 1.92 -5.10
C GLN A 82 -18.03 3.21 -5.41
N ASN A 83 -17.34 4.35 -5.45
CA ASN A 83 -17.97 5.67 -5.53
C ASN A 83 -17.81 6.38 -6.87
N THR A 84 -17.00 5.84 -7.79
CA THR A 84 -16.72 6.48 -9.09
C THR A 84 -16.66 5.46 -10.22
N ARG A 85 -16.54 5.93 -11.46
CA ARG A 85 -16.26 5.11 -12.64
C ARG A 85 -14.78 5.11 -13.01
N VAL A 86 -13.92 5.70 -12.18
CA VAL A 86 -12.49 5.76 -12.43
C VAL A 86 -11.92 4.35 -12.43
N PRO A 87 -11.23 3.94 -13.51
CA PRO A 87 -10.61 2.63 -13.56
C PRO A 87 -9.45 2.57 -12.56
N VAL A 88 -9.58 1.70 -11.55
CA VAL A 88 -8.53 1.37 -10.59
C VAL A 88 -8.25 -0.14 -10.65
N PRO A 89 -7.05 -0.59 -10.24
CA PRO A 89 -6.75 -2.01 -10.17
C PRO A 89 -7.77 -2.77 -9.30
N LYS A 90 -8.24 -3.91 -9.80
CA LYS A 90 -9.10 -4.82 -9.02
C LYS A 90 -8.25 -5.45 -7.93
N LEU A 91 -8.67 -5.30 -6.68
CA LEU A 91 -7.99 -5.85 -5.53
C LEU A 91 -8.36 -7.33 -5.33
N PHE A 92 -7.35 -8.17 -5.09
CA PHE A 92 -7.53 -9.59 -4.79
C PHE A 92 -7.24 -9.92 -3.33
N ALA A 93 -6.23 -9.29 -2.72
CA ALA A 93 -5.93 -9.47 -1.32
C ALA A 93 -4.99 -8.36 -0.82
N TYR A 94 -4.94 -8.15 0.50
CA TYR A 94 -3.84 -7.43 1.12
C TYR A 94 -3.63 -7.88 2.57
N TYR A 95 -2.37 -7.85 2.99
CA TYR A 95 -1.95 -8.26 4.33
C TYR A 95 -0.70 -7.50 4.77
N THR A 96 -0.39 -7.55 6.06
CA THR A 96 0.92 -7.18 6.60
C THR A 96 1.69 -8.41 7.04
N TYR A 97 3.02 -8.32 6.98
CA TYR A 97 3.93 -9.38 7.41
C TYR A 97 5.02 -8.80 8.30
N GLY A 98 5.20 -9.37 9.48
CA GLY A 98 6.20 -8.95 10.44
C GLY A 98 5.84 -9.33 11.88
N PRO A 99 6.65 -8.94 12.87
CA PRO A 99 7.83 -8.10 12.73
C PRO A 99 8.98 -8.82 12.00
N ILE A 100 9.69 -8.10 11.14
CA ILE A 100 10.90 -8.54 10.43
C ILE A 100 12.11 -7.98 11.18
N ASP A 101 13.14 -8.80 11.39
CA ASP A 101 14.40 -8.34 11.98
C ASP A 101 15.16 -7.42 11.01
N ARG A 102 15.05 -6.11 11.21
CA ARG A 102 15.71 -5.06 10.41
C ARG A 102 15.75 -3.72 11.15
N ASP A 103 16.62 -2.83 10.68
CA ASP A 103 16.72 -1.47 11.23
C ASP A 103 15.52 -0.60 10.81
N VAL A 104 14.77 -0.10 11.78
CA VAL A 104 13.63 0.80 11.55
C VAL A 104 14.08 2.16 10.99
N GLY A 105 15.29 2.63 11.30
CA GLY A 105 15.85 3.85 10.75
C GLY A 105 16.03 3.80 9.23
N ASP A 106 16.43 2.63 8.72
CA ASP A 106 16.65 2.42 7.28
C ASP A 106 15.35 2.10 6.53
N TYR A 107 14.51 1.25 7.11
CA TYR A 107 13.30 0.72 6.43
C TYR A 107 12.01 1.45 6.80
N GLY A 108 11.99 2.23 7.88
CA GLY A 108 10.84 2.99 8.38
C GLY A 108 9.76 2.17 9.09
N SER A 109 9.81 0.83 9.03
CA SER A 109 8.81 -0.07 9.64
C SER A 109 9.42 -1.45 9.85
N LEU A 110 8.98 -2.21 10.88
CA LEU A 110 9.29 -3.64 11.03
C LEU A 110 8.36 -4.54 10.21
N TYR A 111 7.34 -3.98 9.56
CA TYR A 111 6.33 -4.71 8.81
C TYR A 111 6.38 -4.33 7.34
N ASP A 112 6.20 -5.33 6.48
CA ASP A 112 5.92 -5.13 5.06
C ASP A 112 4.44 -5.27 4.80
N THR A 113 3.91 -4.39 3.94
CA THR A 113 2.54 -4.52 3.42
C THR A 113 2.61 -5.17 2.05
N TYR A 114 1.66 -6.06 1.75
CA TYR A 114 1.51 -6.70 0.44
C TYR A 114 0.10 -6.42 -0.10
N ILE A 115 0.02 -5.95 -1.34
CA ILE A 115 -1.23 -5.62 -2.02
C ILE A 115 -1.26 -6.38 -3.34
N PHE A 116 -2.17 -7.34 -3.46
CA PHE A 116 -2.38 -8.15 -4.65
C PHE A 116 -3.52 -7.55 -5.47
N MET A 117 -3.23 -7.19 -6.71
CA MET A 117 -4.17 -6.47 -7.56
C MET A 117 -4.00 -6.84 -9.04
N SER A 118 -4.98 -6.49 -9.86
CA SER A 118 -4.94 -6.73 -11.30
C SER A 118 -3.80 -5.96 -11.97
N LEU A 119 -3.07 -6.61 -12.86
CA LEU A 119 -2.20 -5.94 -13.81
C LEU A 119 -3.04 -5.28 -14.90
N ILE A 120 -2.96 -3.96 -15.03
CA ILE A 120 -3.61 -3.24 -16.12
C ILE A 120 -2.68 -3.28 -17.34
N ALA A 121 -3.12 -3.96 -18.39
CA ALA A 121 -2.38 -4.00 -19.65
C ALA A 121 -2.43 -2.63 -20.33
N GLY A 122 -1.27 -2.13 -20.76
CA GLY A 122 -1.15 -0.88 -21.49
C GLY A 122 0.22 -0.26 -21.37
N GLU A 123 0.44 0.80 -22.14
CA GLU A 123 1.63 1.65 -22.03
C GLU A 123 1.34 2.83 -21.11
N THR A 124 2.36 3.30 -20.39
CA THR A 124 2.20 4.51 -19.58
C THR A 124 1.97 5.71 -20.49
N LEU A 125 1.22 6.69 -19.99
CA LEU A 125 1.04 7.94 -20.73
C LEU A 125 2.37 8.62 -21.04
N HIS A 126 3.36 8.52 -20.15
CA HIS A 126 4.70 9.05 -20.36
C HIS A 126 5.36 8.46 -21.61
N THR A 127 5.27 7.14 -21.80
CA THR A 127 5.82 6.44 -22.98
C THR A 127 5.08 6.81 -24.26
N ALA A 128 3.74 6.85 -24.20
CA ALA A 128 2.91 7.08 -25.39
C ALA A 128 2.79 8.57 -25.77
N TRP A 129 3.07 9.52 -24.86
CA TRP A 129 2.68 10.92 -25.04
C TRP A 129 3.18 11.52 -26.35
N ASP A 130 4.46 11.31 -26.69
CA ASP A 130 5.07 11.97 -27.84
C ASP A 130 4.61 11.39 -29.18
N SER A 131 4.13 10.14 -29.21
CA SER A 131 3.58 9.52 -30.42
C SER A 131 2.10 9.87 -30.66
N LEU A 132 1.42 10.46 -29.68
CA LEU A 132 0.00 10.81 -29.79
C LEU A 132 -0.22 12.12 -30.56
N GLY A 133 -1.16 12.09 -31.51
CA GLY A 133 -1.64 13.29 -32.19
C GLY A 133 -2.42 14.24 -31.29
N VAL A 134 -2.58 15.49 -31.70
CA VAL A 134 -3.25 16.55 -30.94
C VAL A 134 -4.67 16.15 -30.51
N SER A 135 -5.44 15.52 -31.41
CA SER A 135 -6.79 15.06 -31.10
C SER A 135 -6.81 13.99 -29.99
N ALA A 136 -5.90 13.02 -30.03
CA ALA A 136 -5.79 11.98 -29.00
C ALA A 136 -5.37 12.57 -27.65
N LYS A 137 -4.41 13.49 -27.64
CA LYS A 137 -4.00 14.23 -26.43
C LYS A 137 -5.17 14.99 -25.81
N SER A 138 -5.94 15.70 -26.64
CA SER A 138 -7.12 16.44 -26.18
C SER A 138 -8.18 15.51 -25.57
N HIS A 139 -8.44 14.36 -26.21
CA HIS A 139 -9.37 13.36 -25.72
C HIS A 139 -8.92 12.77 -24.37
N ILE A 140 -7.66 12.36 -24.26
CA ILE A 140 -7.09 11.79 -23.01
C ILE A 140 -7.13 12.83 -21.89
N SER A 141 -6.75 14.09 -22.16
CA SER A 141 -6.84 15.17 -21.17
C SER A 141 -8.28 15.38 -20.69
N GLY A 142 -9.27 15.33 -21.58
CA GLY A 142 -10.68 15.41 -21.22
C GLY A 142 -11.13 14.24 -20.34
N GLN A 143 -10.68 13.01 -20.65
CA GLN A 143 -10.97 11.83 -19.84
C GLN A 143 -10.35 11.92 -18.44
N ILE A 144 -9.08 12.32 -18.33
CA ILE A 144 -8.41 12.52 -17.04
C ILE A 144 -9.12 13.59 -16.22
N ALA A 145 -9.52 14.71 -16.84
CA ALA A 145 -10.26 15.76 -16.17
C ALA A 145 -11.61 15.25 -15.61
N SER A 146 -12.32 14.42 -16.38
CA SER A 146 -13.56 13.77 -15.91
C SER A 146 -13.30 12.87 -14.70
N TYR A 147 -12.26 12.04 -14.73
CA TYR A 147 -11.92 11.16 -13.60
C TYR A 147 -11.53 11.93 -12.34
N ILE A 148 -10.75 13.02 -12.48
CA ILE A 148 -10.42 13.89 -11.35
C ILE A 148 -11.69 14.53 -10.78
N GLN A 149 -12.63 14.95 -11.64
CA GLN A 149 -13.88 15.52 -11.18
C GLN A 149 -14.72 14.49 -10.41
N GLU A 150 -14.86 13.26 -10.93
CA GLU A 150 -15.56 12.18 -10.22
C GLU A 150 -14.96 11.91 -8.83
N ILE A 151 -13.63 11.89 -8.71
CA ILE A 151 -12.95 11.70 -7.41
C ILE A 151 -13.22 12.87 -6.46
N ARG A 152 -13.27 14.11 -6.97
CA ARG A 152 -13.57 15.31 -6.16
C ARG A 152 -15.03 15.39 -5.73
N ASP A 153 -15.92 14.79 -6.50
CA ASP A 153 -17.35 14.74 -6.21
C ASP A 153 -17.70 13.65 -5.18
N ILE A 154 -16.75 12.78 -4.80
CA ILE A 154 -16.86 11.94 -3.61
C ILE A 154 -17.01 12.89 -2.42
N GLY A 155 -18.21 12.91 -1.82
CA GLY A 155 -18.54 13.83 -0.74
C GLY A 155 -17.53 13.78 0.40
N ASN A 156 -17.19 14.94 0.96
CA ASN A 156 -16.48 15.01 2.23
C ASN A 156 -17.47 15.36 3.34
N ASP A 157 -17.45 14.60 4.42
CA ASP A 157 -18.20 14.93 5.64
C ASP A 157 -17.48 16.02 6.46
N GLY A 158 -16.78 16.94 5.78
CA GLY A 158 -15.90 17.94 6.40
C GLY A 158 -14.60 17.38 6.99
N TYR A 159 -14.28 16.11 6.71
CA TYR A 159 -13.06 15.44 7.19
C TYR A 159 -11.92 15.50 6.16
N ILE A 160 -10.72 15.84 6.61
CA ILE A 160 -9.48 15.84 5.78
C ILE A 160 -8.52 14.80 6.35
N GLY A 161 -8.35 13.69 5.64
CA GLY A 161 -7.49 12.57 6.06
C GLY A 161 -7.61 11.36 5.15
N SER A 162 -7.19 10.21 5.66
CA SER A 162 -7.31 8.90 5.00
C SER A 162 -8.76 8.42 4.99
N VAL A 163 -9.09 7.51 4.07
CA VAL A 163 -10.45 6.97 3.86
C VAL A 163 -11.04 6.22 5.06
N ASP A 164 -10.21 5.84 6.04
CA ASP A 164 -10.63 5.20 7.29
C ASP A 164 -10.67 6.17 8.47
N HIS A 165 -10.75 7.48 8.19
CA HIS A 165 -10.69 8.56 9.17
C HIS A 165 -9.37 8.61 9.98
N GLY A 166 -8.32 7.96 9.49
CA GLY A 166 -6.95 8.11 9.98
C GLY A 166 -6.23 9.31 9.36
N PRO A 167 -5.10 9.77 9.92
CA PRO A 167 -4.32 10.88 9.39
C PRO A 167 -3.89 10.69 7.93
N VAL A 168 -3.56 11.80 7.27
CA VAL A 168 -2.97 11.83 5.93
C VAL A 168 -1.62 11.11 5.94
N THR A 169 -1.49 10.11 5.07
CA THR A 169 -0.28 9.26 4.97
C THR A 169 0.66 9.69 3.84
N ASP A 170 0.39 10.82 3.18
CA ASP A 170 1.24 11.32 2.09
C ASP A 170 2.65 11.69 2.59
N ARG A 171 3.68 11.17 1.91
CA ARG A 171 5.08 11.40 2.27
C ARG A 171 5.48 12.87 2.14
N SER A 172 4.87 13.62 1.23
CA SER A 172 5.09 15.06 1.06
C SER A 172 4.63 15.85 2.30
N LEU A 173 3.70 15.29 3.07
CA LEU A 173 3.21 15.86 4.32
C LEU A 173 3.86 15.20 5.55
N ALA A 174 4.95 14.45 5.39
CA ALA A 174 5.60 13.72 6.49
C ALA A 174 6.03 14.64 7.65
N THR A 175 6.43 15.88 7.36
CA THR A 175 6.83 16.89 8.35
C THR A 175 5.68 17.82 8.79
N SER A 176 4.47 17.64 8.26
CA SER A 176 3.32 18.46 8.66
C SER A 176 2.95 18.19 10.12
N LEU A 177 2.73 19.27 10.88
CA LEU A 177 2.32 19.21 12.29
C LEU A 177 0.87 18.73 12.43
N ASP A 178 0.03 19.11 11.48
CA ASP A 178 -1.36 18.68 11.37
C ASP A 178 -1.49 17.72 10.18
N LYS A 179 -1.98 16.51 10.47
CA LYS A 179 -2.23 15.47 9.47
C LYS A 179 -3.68 14.98 9.55
N GLY A 180 -4.59 15.75 10.16
CA GLY A 180 -5.92 15.26 10.55
C GLY A 180 -5.92 14.63 11.95
N THR A 181 -7.11 14.34 12.47
CA THR A 181 -7.29 13.78 13.83
C THR A 181 -6.40 12.56 14.01
N LYS A 182 -5.55 12.59 15.03
CA LYS A 182 -4.68 11.48 15.41
C LYS A 182 -5.49 10.52 16.29
N PRO A 183 -5.79 9.29 15.86
CA PRO A 183 -5.88 8.19 16.81
C PRO A 183 -4.47 7.96 17.39
N ARG A 184 -4.39 7.50 18.63
CA ARG A 184 -3.13 7.35 19.38
C ARG A 184 -2.20 6.33 18.69
N PRO A 185 -0.87 6.43 18.87
CA PRO A 185 0.11 5.59 18.18
C PRO A 185 -0.06 4.06 18.26
N TRP A 186 -0.81 3.55 19.25
CA TRP A 186 -1.06 2.11 19.41
C TRP A 186 -2.37 1.61 18.77
N GLU A 187 -3.25 2.51 18.29
CA GLU A 187 -4.53 2.14 17.67
C GLU A 187 -4.36 1.56 16.25
N TRP A 188 -3.18 1.71 15.64
CA TRP A 188 -2.87 1.16 14.31
C TRP A 188 -2.66 -0.36 14.28
N ASN A 189 -2.30 -0.96 15.42
CA ASN A 189 -1.86 -2.36 15.48
C ASN A 189 -2.76 -3.27 16.35
N THR A 190 -3.90 -2.80 16.85
CA THR A 190 -4.74 -3.58 17.79
C THR A 190 -6.21 -3.76 17.44
N GLN A 191 -6.71 -3.29 16.30
CA GLN A 191 -8.09 -3.63 15.89
C GLN A 191 -8.15 -4.95 15.13
N GLY A 192 -7.90 -6.03 15.86
CA GLY A 192 -8.45 -7.36 15.60
C GLY A 192 -9.64 -7.60 16.52
N SER A 193 -10.68 -8.24 15.98
CA SER A 193 -11.96 -8.57 16.61
C SER A 193 -13.02 -7.46 16.55
N LEU A 194 -13.71 -7.39 15.40
CA LEU A 194 -15.13 -7.05 15.43
C LEU A 194 -15.86 -8.21 16.10
N ALA A 195 -16.29 -8.00 17.34
CA ALA A 195 -17.29 -8.85 17.95
C ALA A 195 -18.58 -8.74 17.12
N LEU A 196 -19.07 -9.88 16.66
CA LEU A 196 -20.43 -10.05 16.19
C LEU A 196 -21.35 -9.92 17.41
N ASP A 197 -22.24 -8.94 17.39
CA ASP A 197 -23.58 -9.00 17.97
C ASP A 197 -24.58 -8.43 16.94
#